data_AF-A0A2W4IEX6-F1
#
_entry.id   AF-A0A2W4IEX6-F1
#
_cell.length_a   1.000
_cell.length_b   1.000
_cell.length_c   1.000
_cell.angle_alpha   90.00
_cell.angle_beta   90.00
_cell.angle_gamma   90.00
#
_symmetry.space_group_name_H-M   'P 1'
#
loop_
_entity.id
_entity.type
_entity.pdbx_description
1 polymer ?
#
loop_
_entity_poly.entity_id
_entity_poly.type
_entity_poly.pdbx_seq_one_letter_code
_entity_poly.pdbx_strand_id
1 'polypeptide(L)'
;MANDNQRDRLDLALRAMSDASIENSEEVIIKIITSLEEEFGDNQKTIAEELQKISRQIEQTGKADVAMDFKQRTTSAMLRLNMERRRGLRPPAIIPGAPATGGSATGGSVSGGSLPGSSASGNMMSRSSASAGSGSAAGGSSSGASREPSSYSSPSSSSSNYSGASSTSSTASPGSAASALGRSSVSVASSVRVDGTQVEYLVHPSRDVRADARAFCDVLKGQKIWESAGGNTCAIKFSAGPQVIIVEEIAFTCSVVLSVSNFEKAADDLDAQGFQIVGSVATPSGSASVFASDCGSKFALIARK
;
A
#
# COMPACT_ATOMS: atom_id res chain seq x y z
N MET A 1 3.78 -17.99 37.06
CA MET A 1 4.51 -16.89 36.41
C MET A 1 4.33 -16.91 34.89
N ALA A 2 4.86 -17.88 34.13
CA ALA A 2 4.67 -17.91 32.65
C ALA A 2 3.18 -18.02 32.21
N ASN A 3 2.37 -18.81 32.93
CA ASN A 3 0.95 -18.97 32.62
C ASN A 3 0.08 -17.76 32.99
N ASP A 4 0.53 -16.93 33.94
CA ASP A 4 -0.22 -15.75 34.39
C ASP A 4 -0.06 -14.62 33.37
N ASN A 5 1.18 -14.39 32.89
CA ASN A 5 1.46 -13.46 31.80
C ASN A 5 0.71 -13.83 30.51
N GLN A 6 0.53 -15.13 30.24
CA GLN A 6 -0.18 -15.57 29.05
C GLN A 6 -1.69 -15.24 29.13
N ARG A 7 -2.31 -15.37 30.31
CA ARG A 7 -3.72 -14.97 30.52
C ARG A 7 -3.88 -13.46 30.41
N ASP A 8 -2.98 -12.70 31.01
CA ASP A 8 -3.02 -11.24 30.95
C ASP A 8 -2.89 -10.72 29.51
N ARG A 9 -2.04 -11.35 28.70
CA ARG A 9 -1.90 -11.04 27.26
C ARG A 9 -3.14 -11.40 26.45
N LEU A 10 -3.81 -12.51 26.77
CA LEU A 10 -5.07 -12.89 26.14
C LEU A 10 -6.16 -11.85 26.42
N ASP A 11 -6.31 -11.44 27.68
CA ASP A 11 -7.31 -10.44 28.08
C ASP A 11 -7.02 -9.07 27.46
N LEU A 12 -5.74 -8.67 27.40
CA LEU A 12 -5.30 -7.48 26.66
C LEU A 12 -5.62 -7.56 25.17
N ALA A 13 -5.39 -8.71 24.53
CA ALA A 13 -5.71 -8.92 23.12
C ALA A 13 -7.22 -8.84 22.86
N LEU A 14 -8.03 -9.49 23.70
CA LEU A 14 -9.50 -9.44 23.60
C LEU A 14 -10.04 -8.02 23.82
N ARG A 15 -9.44 -7.26 24.75
CA ARG A 15 -9.76 -5.84 24.97
C ARG A 15 -9.40 -4.99 23.75
N ALA A 16 -8.18 -5.14 23.23
CA ALA A 16 -7.71 -4.42 22.05
C ALA A 16 -8.66 -4.59 20.85
N MET A 17 -9.19 -5.80 20.67
CA MET A 17 -10.09 -6.09 19.56
C MET A 17 -11.55 -5.71 19.82
N SER A 18 -11.93 -5.45 21.07
CA SER A 18 -13.28 -5.01 21.41
C SER A 18 -13.42 -3.48 21.36
N ASP A 19 -12.30 -2.74 21.38
CA ASP A 19 -12.30 -1.29 21.25
C ASP A 19 -12.54 -0.86 19.79
N ALA A 20 -13.46 0.09 19.59
CA ALA A 20 -13.83 0.59 18.26
C ALA A 20 -12.75 1.51 17.63
N SER A 21 -11.80 2.00 18.43
CA SER A 21 -10.71 2.86 17.95
C SER A 21 -9.53 2.00 17.48
N ILE A 22 -9.21 2.13 16.19
CA ILE A 22 -8.09 1.42 15.54
C ILE A 22 -6.76 1.83 16.19
N GLU A 23 -6.58 3.11 16.49
CA GLU A 23 -5.35 3.65 17.08
C GLU A 23 -5.08 3.06 18.47
N ASN A 24 -6.10 3.03 19.34
CA ASN A 24 -5.98 2.43 20.67
C ASN A 24 -5.69 0.92 20.58
N SER A 25 -6.31 0.22 19.63
CA SER A 25 -6.06 -1.20 19.44
C SER A 25 -4.63 -1.49 18.98
N GLU A 26 -4.05 -0.62 18.14
CA GLU A 26 -2.69 -0.77 17.64
C GLU A 26 -1.67 -0.53 18.76
N GLU A 27 -1.87 0.49 19.60
CA GLU A 27 -1.02 0.73 20.77
C GLU A 27 -1.00 -0.47 21.73
N VAL A 28 -2.17 -1.06 21.97
CA VAL A 28 -2.29 -2.24 22.83
C VAL A 28 -1.58 -3.45 22.23
N ILE A 29 -1.71 -3.66 20.92
CA ILE A 29 -1.00 -4.74 20.20
C ILE A 29 0.52 -4.54 20.28
N ILE A 30 1.00 -3.30 20.07
CA ILE A 30 2.43 -2.97 20.21
C ILE A 30 2.89 -3.31 21.62
N LYS A 31 2.09 -2.99 22.65
CA LYS A 31 2.41 -3.31 24.05
C LYS A 31 2.56 -4.81 24.30
N ILE A 32 1.70 -5.64 23.69
CA ILE A 32 1.81 -7.11 23.74
C ILE A 32 3.10 -7.58 23.08
N ILE A 33 3.43 -7.04 21.89
CA ILE A 33 4.65 -7.40 21.15
C ILE A 33 5.90 -7.01 21.96
N THR A 34 5.96 -5.78 22.49
CA THR A 34 7.09 -5.33 23.32
C THR A 34 7.24 -6.19 24.57
N SER A 35 6.14 -6.57 25.24
CA SER A 35 6.20 -7.48 26.39
C SER A 35 6.74 -8.87 26.02
N LEU A 36 6.43 -9.38 24.82
CA LEU A 36 7.00 -10.64 24.32
C LEU A 36 8.49 -10.49 23.97
N GLU A 37 8.91 -9.34 23.44
CA GLU A 37 10.31 -9.04 23.15
C GLU A 37 11.14 -8.90 24.44
N GLU A 38 10.59 -8.33 25.50
CA GLU A 38 11.25 -8.27 26.81
C GLU A 38 11.46 -9.67 27.42
N GLU A 39 10.53 -10.60 27.19
CA GLU A 39 10.60 -11.96 27.74
C GLU A 39 11.47 -12.91 26.90
N PHE A 40 11.37 -12.83 25.57
CA PHE A 40 12.02 -13.77 24.63
C PHE A 40 13.20 -13.17 23.85
N GLY A 41 13.52 -11.89 24.09
CA GLY A 41 14.55 -11.15 23.37
C GLY A 41 14.20 -10.93 21.89
N ASP A 42 15.22 -10.75 21.04
CA ASP A 42 15.06 -10.55 19.59
C ASP A 42 14.69 -11.83 18.81
N ASN A 43 14.24 -12.89 19.49
CA ASN A 43 13.89 -14.16 18.84
C ASN A 43 12.49 -14.08 18.19
N GLN A 44 12.45 -13.47 17.00
CA GLN A 44 11.23 -13.24 16.23
C GLN A 44 10.41 -14.50 15.97
N LYS A 45 11.07 -15.68 15.89
CA LYS A 45 10.38 -16.96 15.72
C LYS A 45 9.52 -17.29 16.94
N THR A 46 10.09 -17.18 18.14
CA THR A 46 9.37 -17.45 19.40
C THR A 46 8.24 -16.46 19.63
N ILE A 47 8.45 -15.19 19.31
CA ILE A 47 7.41 -14.15 19.41
C ILE A 47 6.24 -14.46 18.48
N ALA A 48 6.52 -14.85 17.23
CA ALA A 48 5.48 -15.24 16.28
C ALA A 48 4.70 -16.49 16.74
N GLU A 49 5.37 -17.48 17.31
CA GLU A 49 4.74 -18.69 17.87
C GLU A 49 3.80 -18.35 19.04
N GLU A 50 4.20 -17.45 19.94
CA GLU A 50 3.36 -17.01 21.06
C GLU A 50 2.16 -16.14 20.62
N LEU A 51 2.35 -15.25 19.65
CA LEU A 51 1.23 -14.50 19.05
C LEU A 51 0.24 -15.44 18.34
N GLN A 52 0.74 -16.47 17.66
CA GLN A 52 -0.11 -17.49 17.04
C GLN A 52 -0.89 -18.28 18.10
N LYS A 53 -0.29 -18.57 19.25
CA LYS A 53 -0.94 -19.24 20.39
C LYS A 53 -2.07 -18.38 20.95
N ILE A 54 -1.84 -17.08 21.16
CA ILE A 54 -2.87 -16.12 21.59
C ILE A 54 -4.02 -16.08 20.58
N SER A 55 -3.71 -16.02 19.29
CA SER A 55 -4.72 -16.02 18.25
C SER A 55 -5.58 -17.29 18.25
N ARG A 56 -4.98 -18.48 18.40
CA ARG A 56 -5.73 -19.74 18.54
C ARG A 56 -6.61 -19.76 19.78
N GLN A 57 -6.17 -19.16 20.89
CA GLN A 57 -6.98 -19.04 22.10
C GLN A 57 -8.18 -18.12 21.88
N ILE A 58 -8.02 -17.02 21.14
CA ILE A 58 -9.15 -16.16 20.73
C ILE A 58 -10.14 -16.95 19.86
N GLU A 59 -9.67 -17.75 18.89
CA GLU A 59 -10.55 -18.62 18.09
C GLU A 59 -11.33 -19.60 18.95
N GLN A 60 -10.68 -20.20 19.95
CA GLN A 60 -11.32 -21.11 20.91
C GLN A 60 -12.40 -20.44 21.77
N THR A 61 -12.39 -19.12 21.91
CA THR A 61 -13.49 -18.37 22.55
C THR A 61 -14.73 -18.20 21.66
N GLY A 62 -14.72 -18.71 20.42
CA GLY A 62 -15.82 -18.61 19.46
C GLY A 62 -15.85 -17.31 18.67
N LYS A 63 -14.81 -16.47 18.78
CA LYS A 63 -14.69 -15.18 18.08
C LYS A 63 -13.70 -15.28 16.91
N ALA A 64 -14.04 -16.05 15.88
CA ALA A 64 -13.16 -16.32 14.74
C ALA A 64 -12.76 -15.04 13.97
N ASP A 65 -13.71 -14.12 13.75
CA ASP A 65 -13.43 -12.86 13.05
C ASP A 65 -12.44 -11.99 13.82
N VAL A 66 -12.59 -11.95 15.15
CA VAL A 66 -11.69 -11.22 16.06
C VAL A 66 -10.27 -11.82 16.02
N ALA A 67 -10.15 -13.14 15.92
CA ALA A 67 -8.86 -13.78 15.80
C ALA A 67 -8.18 -13.48 14.46
N MET A 68 -8.96 -13.39 13.37
CA MET A 68 -8.45 -13.00 12.06
C MET A 68 -7.89 -11.55 12.09
N ASP A 69 -8.69 -10.62 12.62
CA ASP A 69 -8.29 -9.22 12.79
C ASP A 69 -7.04 -9.10 13.64
N PHE A 70 -6.98 -9.86 14.75
CA PHE A 70 -5.80 -9.91 15.61
C PHE A 70 -4.55 -10.35 14.82
N LYS A 71 -4.61 -11.42 14.02
CA LYS A 71 -3.49 -11.88 13.18
C LYS A 71 -3.03 -10.81 12.19
N GLN A 72 -3.98 -10.16 11.51
CA GLN A 72 -3.67 -9.13 10.53
C GLN A 72 -2.96 -7.94 11.19
N ARG A 73 -3.51 -7.43 12.30
CA ARG A 73 -2.97 -6.26 12.99
C ARG A 73 -1.61 -6.54 13.65
N THR A 74 -1.42 -7.71 14.29
CA THR A 74 -0.11 -8.09 14.84
C THR A 74 0.95 -8.23 13.76
N THR A 75 0.60 -8.80 12.59
CA THR A 75 1.54 -8.90 11.46
C THR A 75 1.95 -7.52 10.96
N SER A 76 0.98 -6.60 10.79
CA SER A 76 1.25 -5.22 10.39
C SER A 76 2.15 -4.49 11.39
N ALA A 77 1.84 -4.57 12.68
CA ALA A 77 2.62 -3.93 13.75
C ALA A 77 4.05 -4.47 13.81
N MET A 78 4.24 -5.79 13.70
CA MET A 78 5.57 -6.41 13.70
C MET A 78 6.41 -5.97 12.50
N LEU A 79 5.81 -5.89 11.30
CA LEU A 79 6.49 -5.36 10.11
C LEU A 79 6.88 -3.90 10.27
N ARG A 80 5.98 -3.07 10.83
CA ARG A 80 6.23 -1.65 11.10
C ARG A 80 7.41 -1.47 12.07
N LEU A 81 7.40 -2.18 13.19
CA LEU A 81 8.49 -2.17 14.18
C LEU A 81 9.83 -2.62 13.54
N ASN A 82 9.80 -3.67 12.71
CA ASN A 82 11.01 -4.14 12.03
C ASN A 82 11.57 -3.09 11.05
N MET A 83 10.69 -2.46 10.26
CA MET A 83 11.07 -1.39 9.35
C MET A 83 11.62 -0.16 10.08
N GLU A 84 11.04 0.20 11.22
CA GLU A 84 11.46 1.34 12.03
C GLU A 84 12.84 1.11 12.68
N ARG A 85 13.11 -0.10 13.20
CA ARG A 85 14.44 -0.48 13.69
C ARG A 85 15.51 -0.40 12.60
N ARG A 86 15.21 -0.87 11.40
CA ARG A 86 16.12 -0.76 10.24
C ARG A 86 16.34 0.69 9.81
N ARG A 87 15.37 1.56 10.05
CA ARG A 87 15.47 3.00 9.77
C ARG A 87 16.39 3.71 10.77
N GLY A 88 16.35 3.30 12.05
CA GLY A 88 17.23 3.83 13.11
C GLY A 88 18.68 3.33 13.07
N LEU A 89 18.93 2.16 12.46
CA LEU A 89 20.27 1.57 12.31
C LEU A 89 21.02 2.02 11.04
N ARG A 90 20.43 2.89 10.22
CA ARG A 90 21.10 3.41 9.02
C ARG A 90 21.99 4.59 9.43
N PRO A 91 23.33 4.50 9.40
CA PRO A 91 24.16 5.68 9.54
C PRO A 91 23.77 6.69 8.44
N PRO A 92 23.76 8.00 8.73
CA PRO A 92 23.46 9.00 7.71
C PRO A 92 24.40 8.77 6.54
N ALA A 93 23.82 8.59 5.35
CA ALA A 93 24.59 8.44 4.13
C ALA A 93 25.42 9.72 3.96
N ILE A 94 26.72 9.63 4.22
CA ILE A 94 27.67 10.65 3.79
C ILE A 94 27.62 10.63 2.26
N ILE A 95 26.99 11.64 1.69
CA ILE A 95 26.97 11.88 0.24
C ILE A 95 28.37 12.40 -0.13
N PRO A 96 29.21 11.65 -0.87
CA PRO A 96 30.46 12.18 -1.38
C PRO A 96 30.14 12.93 -2.68
N GLY A 97 30.16 14.25 -2.63
CA GLY A 97 30.15 15.09 -3.83
C GLY A 97 28.93 15.98 -3.96
N ALA A 98 29.00 17.16 -3.33
CA ALA A 98 28.36 18.35 -3.85
C ALA A 98 29.44 19.42 -4.05
N PRO A 99 29.61 19.98 -5.26
CA PRO A 99 30.54 21.08 -5.50
C PRO A 99 29.98 22.38 -4.91
N ALA A 100 30.71 22.96 -3.96
CA ALA A 100 30.43 24.29 -3.46
C ALA A 100 30.80 25.35 -4.51
N THR A 101 29.81 26.14 -4.92
CA THR A 101 29.92 27.42 -5.64
C THR A 101 28.92 28.35 -4.94
N GLY A 102 29.18 29.57 -4.47
CA GLY A 102 30.32 30.47 -4.42
C GLY A 102 29.77 31.91 -4.24
N GLY A 103 30.32 32.69 -3.29
CA GLY A 103 30.11 34.15 -3.12
C GLY A 103 29.27 34.54 -1.88
N SER A 104 29.62 35.51 -1.02
CA SER A 104 30.61 36.61 -1.10
C SER A 104 30.87 37.24 0.30
N ALA A 105 32.14 37.64 0.54
CA ALA A 105 32.74 38.68 1.42
C ALA A 105 32.19 38.93 2.85
N THR A 106 32.99 39.03 3.93
CA THR A 106 34.13 39.95 4.16
C THR A 106 34.97 39.57 5.40
N GLY A 107 36.28 39.86 5.35
CA GLY A 107 37.06 40.36 6.50
C GLY A 107 37.92 39.38 7.32
N GLY A 108 39.24 39.65 7.41
CA GLY A 108 40.03 39.31 8.61
C GLY A 108 41.36 38.57 8.44
N SER A 109 42.38 39.28 7.96
CA SER A 109 43.80 39.31 8.39
C SER A 109 44.53 38.08 9.00
N VAL A 110 45.67 37.79 8.35
CA VAL A 110 47.04 37.47 8.84
C VAL A 110 47.32 36.21 9.69
N SER A 111 48.16 35.30 9.16
CA SER A 111 49.57 35.10 9.59
C SER A 111 50.09 33.68 9.30
N GLY A 112 51.18 33.60 8.53
CA GLY A 112 52.37 32.78 8.80
C GLY A 112 52.27 31.26 8.93
N GLY A 113 52.90 30.53 8.00
CA GLY A 113 53.19 29.11 8.18
C GLY A 113 53.81 28.45 6.96
N SER A 114 55.09 28.72 6.70
CA SER A 114 55.94 28.05 5.71
C SER A 114 56.06 26.55 5.98
N LEU A 115 56.02 25.70 4.95
CA LEU A 115 56.87 24.50 4.82
C LEU A 115 57.04 24.09 3.34
N PRO A 116 58.19 23.46 2.97
CA PRO A 116 58.67 23.35 1.60
C PRO A 116 58.26 22.04 0.91
N GLY A 117 58.39 22.04 -0.42
CA GLY A 117 58.06 20.90 -1.28
C GLY A 117 59.04 19.73 -1.21
N SER A 118 58.67 18.65 -1.90
CA SER A 118 59.55 17.89 -2.80
C SER A 118 58.78 16.76 -3.48
N SER A 119 59.10 16.62 -4.76
CA SER A 119 58.81 15.55 -5.72
C SER A 119 59.34 14.17 -5.33
N ALA A 120 58.62 13.11 -5.69
CA ALA A 120 59.14 11.79 -6.16
C ALA A 120 57.91 10.94 -6.56
N SER A 121 57.72 10.51 -7.81
CA SER A 121 58.41 9.41 -8.52
C SER A 121 58.46 8.08 -7.75
N GLY A 122 57.79 7.06 -8.29
CA GLY A 122 58.28 5.68 -8.17
C GLY A 122 57.26 4.57 -7.91
N ASN A 123 57.30 3.57 -8.80
CA ASN A 123 56.99 2.14 -8.65
C ASN A 123 55.52 1.70 -8.62
N MET A 124 55.03 0.95 -9.63
CA MET A 124 55.37 -0.43 -10.01
C MET A 124 55.32 -1.43 -8.85
N MET A 125 54.30 -2.29 -8.83
CA MET A 125 54.48 -3.75 -8.78
C MET A 125 53.16 -4.48 -9.04
N SER A 126 53.22 -5.32 -10.07
CA SER A 126 52.29 -6.39 -10.41
C SER A 126 52.15 -7.41 -9.29
N ARG A 127 50.94 -7.96 -9.09
CA ARG A 127 50.75 -9.38 -8.71
C ARG A 127 49.49 -9.95 -9.32
N SER A 128 49.70 -10.82 -10.29
CA SER A 128 48.80 -11.88 -10.73
C SER A 128 48.77 -13.01 -9.70
N SER A 129 47.63 -13.66 -9.49
CA SER A 129 47.54 -15.13 -9.38
C SER A 129 46.10 -15.61 -9.25
N ALA A 130 45.80 -16.64 -10.02
CA ALA A 130 44.53 -17.33 -10.19
C ALA A 130 44.21 -18.35 -9.07
N SER A 131 42.95 -18.75 -8.98
CA SER A 131 42.47 -20.14 -8.78
C SER A 131 40.95 -20.14 -9.06
N ALA A 132 40.38 -20.82 -10.06
CA ALA A 132 40.41 -22.23 -10.44
C ALA A 132 39.89 -23.15 -9.32
N GLY A 133 38.59 -23.47 -9.39
CA GLY A 133 37.90 -24.42 -8.51
C GLY A 133 36.73 -25.06 -9.26
N SER A 134 37.05 -26.08 -10.05
CA SER A 134 36.14 -27.01 -10.70
C SER A 134 35.65 -28.09 -9.73
N GLY A 135 34.37 -28.47 -9.79
CA GLY A 135 33.83 -29.65 -9.11
C GLY A 135 32.54 -30.10 -9.78
N SER A 136 32.60 -31.26 -10.43
CA SER A 136 31.54 -31.89 -11.24
C SER A 136 30.90 -33.09 -10.54
N ALA A 137 29.74 -33.51 -11.09
CA ALA A 137 29.07 -34.82 -10.98
C ALA A 137 28.29 -35.10 -9.68
N ALA A 138 27.14 -35.77 -9.64
CA ALA A 138 26.38 -36.61 -10.57
C ALA A 138 24.87 -36.44 -10.23
N GLY A 139 23.90 -36.64 -11.12
CA GLY A 139 23.41 -37.95 -11.54
C GLY A 139 22.03 -38.23 -10.92
N GLY A 140 21.00 -38.47 -11.75
CA GLY A 140 19.67 -38.80 -11.24
C GLY A 140 18.56 -38.73 -12.29
N SER A 141 18.53 -39.72 -13.17
CA SER A 141 17.39 -40.01 -14.05
C SER A 141 16.35 -40.83 -13.30
N SER A 142 15.07 -40.44 -13.38
CA SER A 142 13.98 -41.42 -13.43
C SER A 142 12.75 -40.85 -14.13
N SER A 143 12.40 -41.58 -15.18
CA SER A 143 11.16 -41.65 -15.95
C SER A 143 9.90 -41.86 -15.09
N GLY A 144 8.74 -41.37 -15.54
CA GLY A 144 7.47 -41.85 -14.99
C GLY A 144 6.21 -41.12 -15.45
N ALA A 145 5.63 -41.61 -16.56
CA ALA A 145 4.20 -41.74 -16.83
C ALA A 145 3.29 -40.49 -16.94
N SER A 146 2.85 -40.28 -18.18
CA SER A 146 1.55 -39.79 -18.62
C SER A 146 0.40 -40.15 -17.67
N ARG A 147 -0.40 -39.14 -17.28
CA ARG A 147 -1.83 -39.30 -17.01
C ARG A 147 -2.61 -38.09 -17.52
N GLU A 148 -3.72 -38.45 -18.15
CA GLU A 148 -4.70 -37.66 -18.88
C GLU A 148 -5.43 -36.57 -18.08
N PRO A 149 -6.14 -35.65 -18.77
CA PRO A 149 -6.86 -34.54 -18.16
C PRO A 149 -8.24 -34.98 -17.66
N SER A 150 -8.49 -34.83 -16.35
CA SER A 150 -9.84 -34.95 -15.78
C SER A 150 -10.57 -33.62 -15.90
N SER A 151 -11.52 -33.60 -16.82
CA SER A 151 -12.61 -32.64 -16.94
C SER A 151 -13.35 -32.44 -15.61
N TYR A 152 -13.28 -31.23 -15.05
CA TYR A 152 -14.24 -30.79 -14.04
C TYR A 152 -15.42 -30.11 -14.72
N SER A 153 -16.51 -30.87 -14.78
CA SER A 153 -17.84 -30.41 -15.20
C SER A 153 -18.38 -29.38 -14.21
N SER A 154 -18.82 -28.25 -14.74
CA SER A 154 -19.58 -27.22 -14.04
C SER A 154 -20.95 -27.77 -13.60
N PRO A 155 -21.40 -27.55 -12.35
CA PRO A 155 -22.81 -27.68 -12.03
C PRO A 155 -23.54 -26.40 -12.47
N SER A 156 -24.27 -26.52 -13.57
CA SER A 156 -25.36 -25.62 -13.94
C SER A 156 -26.53 -25.78 -12.97
N SER A 157 -26.74 -24.79 -12.09
CA SER A 157 -27.97 -24.65 -11.33
C SER A 157 -28.92 -23.70 -12.05
N SER A 158 -29.87 -24.31 -12.72
CA SER A 158 -31.04 -23.73 -13.35
C SER A 158 -32.00 -23.12 -12.32
N SER A 159 -32.52 -21.94 -12.68
CA SER A 159 -33.93 -21.53 -12.53
C SER A 159 -34.65 -21.68 -11.19
N SER A 160 -35.05 -20.54 -10.63
CA SER A 160 -36.37 -20.41 -9.98
C SER A 160 -36.88 -18.99 -10.18
N ASN A 161 -37.69 -18.82 -11.21
CA ASN A 161 -38.62 -17.70 -11.35
C ASN A 161 -39.63 -17.78 -10.19
N TYR A 162 -39.71 -16.75 -9.36
CA TYR A 162 -40.90 -16.46 -8.59
C TYR A 162 -41.40 -15.08 -9.00
N SER A 163 -42.29 -15.09 -9.99
CA SER A 163 -43.21 -14.01 -10.29
C SER A 163 -44.37 -14.14 -9.29
N GLY A 164 -44.47 -13.19 -8.36
CA GLY A 164 -45.59 -13.06 -7.43
C GLY A 164 -46.07 -11.63 -7.42
N ALA A 165 -46.83 -11.24 -8.43
CA ALA A 165 -47.67 -10.07 -8.38
C ALA A 165 -48.93 -10.40 -7.59
N SER A 166 -49.34 -9.54 -6.64
CA SER A 166 -50.64 -8.85 -6.64
C SER A 166 -51.07 -8.39 -5.25
N SER A 167 -51.50 -7.11 -5.20
CA SER A 167 -52.62 -6.53 -4.42
C SER A 167 -52.59 -6.71 -2.88
N THR A 168 -52.74 -5.67 -2.07
CA THR A 168 -53.96 -4.86 -1.96
C THR A 168 -53.74 -3.60 -1.10
N SER A 169 -54.52 -2.57 -1.44
CA SER A 169 -54.79 -1.32 -0.75
C SER A 169 -55.43 -1.46 0.64
N SER A 170 -55.57 -0.30 1.32
CA SER A 170 -56.34 0.02 2.55
C SER A 170 -55.43 0.02 3.80
N THR A 171 -55.43 0.99 4.70
CA THR A 171 -56.43 2.02 5.03
C THR A 171 -55.76 3.02 5.98
N ALA A 172 -56.08 4.30 5.82
CA ALA A 172 -55.70 5.35 6.76
C ALA A 172 -56.43 5.19 8.11
N SER A 173 -55.75 5.51 9.20
CA SER A 173 -56.36 5.96 10.46
C SER A 173 -55.35 6.80 11.25
N PRO A 174 -55.74 7.98 11.75
CA PRO A 174 -54.88 8.84 12.56
C PRO A 174 -55.08 8.53 14.04
N GLY A 175 -54.01 8.57 14.83
CA GLY A 175 -54.16 8.51 16.28
C GLY A 175 -52.88 8.18 17.04
N SER A 176 -52.45 9.18 17.81
CA SER A 176 -51.69 9.06 19.06
C SER A 176 -50.17 9.06 18.99
N ALA A 177 -49.67 10.19 19.48
CA ALA A 177 -48.33 10.42 19.98
C ALA A 177 -47.89 9.33 20.97
N ALA A 178 -46.73 8.75 20.71
CA ALA A 178 -45.90 8.14 21.74
C ALA A 178 -44.44 8.37 21.35
N SER A 179 -43.74 9.07 22.23
CA SER A 179 -42.33 9.38 22.19
C SER A 179 -41.48 8.15 21.88
N ALA A 180 -40.80 8.15 20.74
CA ALA A 180 -39.75 7.20 20.42
C ALA A 180 -38.46 7.98 20.17
N LEU A 181 -37.52 7.79 21.09
CA LEU A 181 -36.15 8.26 21.05
C LEU A 181 -35.57 8.11 19.64
N GLY A 182 -34.96 9.20 19.18
CA GLY A 182 -34.35 9.33 17.85
C GLY A 182 -33.37 8.21 17.57
N ARG A 183 -33.86 7.18 16.89
CA ARG A 183 -33.02 6.36 16.01
C ARG A 183 -32.66 7.26 14.85
N SER A 184 -31.49 7.89 14.97
CA SER A 184 -30.78 8.49 13.85
C SER A 184 -30.67 7.40 12.79
N SER A 185 -31.55 7.46 11.81
CA SER A 185 -31.45 6.67 10.59
C SER A 185 -30.21 7.22 9.91
N VAL A 186 -29.09 6.54 10.10
CA VAL A 186 -27.91 6.74 9.28
C VAL A 186 -28.39 6.52 7.85
N SER A 187 -28.54 7.62 7.11
CA SER A 187 -28.85 7.57 5.70
C SER A 187 -27.76 6.74 5.06
N VAL A 188 -28.11 5.53 4.65
CA VAL A 188 -27.26 4.66 3.86
C VAL A 188 -26.82 5.49 2.66
N ALA A 189 -25.50 5.67 2.57
CA ALA A 189 -24.80 6.56 1.65
C ALA A 189 -25.54 6.81 0.34
N SER A 190 -25.90 8.07 0.10
CA SER A 190 -26.22 8.55 -1.25
C SER A 190 -25.05 8.15 -2.14
N SER A 191 -25.24 7.10 -2.94
CA SER A 191 -24.25 6.67 -3.92
C SER A 191 -24.08 7.82 -4.91
N VAL A 192 -22.95 8.50 -4.80
CA VAL A 192 -22.61 9.65 -5.62
C VAL A 192 -22.50 9.16 -7.05
N ARG A 193 -23.48 9.55 -7.87
CA ARG A 193 -23.45 9.30 -9.30
C ARG A 193 -22.92 10.57 -9.95
N VAL A 194 -21.63 10.58 -10.23
CA VAL A 194 -21.07 11.55 -11.16
C VAL A 194 -21.49 11.08 -12.56
N ASP A 195 -22.52 11.70 -13.12
CA ASP A 195 -23.06 11.31 -14.43
C ASP A 195 -21.97 11.34 -15.51
N GLY A 196 -21.92 10.29 -16.34
CA GLY A 196 -20.99 10.21 -17.45
C GLY A 196 -19.53 9.88 -17.07
N THR A 197 -19.28 9.34 -15.86
CA THR A 197 -17.94 8.91 -15.46
C THR A 197 -17.51 7.64 -16.19
N GLN A 198 -16.34 7.71 -16.82
CA GLN A 198 -15.65 6.56 -17.40
C GLN A 198 -14.23 6.50 -16.84
N VAL A 199 -13.78 5.29 -16.48
CA VAL A 199 -12.38 5.07 -16.11
C VAL A 199 -11.52 5.17 -17.36
N GLU A 200 -10.72 6.23 -17.45
CA GLU A 200 -9.83 6.47 -18.59
C GLU A 200 -8.42 5.92 -18.30
N TYR A 201 -7.93 6.18 -17.08
CA TYR A 201 -6.60 5.75 -16.67
C TYR A 201 -6.61 5.04 -15.31
N LEU A 202 -5.75 4.03 -15.19
CA LEU A 202 -5.31 3.45 -13.93
C LEU A 202 -3.93 3.98 -13.58
N VAL A 203 -3.74 4.41 -12.34
CA VAL A 203 -2.46 4.96 -11.89
C VAL A 203 -1.69 3.89 -11.13
N HIS A 204 -0.45 3.65 -11.56
CA HIS A 204 0.47 2.70 -10.95
C HIS A 204 1.65 3.46 -10.33
N PRO A 205 1.76 3.51 -8.99
CA PRO A 205 2.90 4.13 -8.34
C PRO A 205 4.14 3.24 -8.53
N SER A 206 5.23 3.86 -8.96
CA SER A 206 6.50 3.18 -9.21
C SER A 206 7.66 3.91 -8.55
N ARG A 207 8.71 3.15 -8.21
CA ARG A 207 10.01 3.69 -7.79
C ARG A 207 10.97 3.91 -8.98
N ASP A 208 10.73 3.24 -10.09
CA ASP A 208 11.51 3.33 -11.32
C ASP A 208 10.57 3.17 -12.51
N VAL A 209 10.09 4.32 -13.00
CA VAL A 209 9.11 4.38 -14.09
C VAL A 209 9.63 3.68 -15.34
N ARG A 210 10.94 3.73 -15.61
CA ARG A 210 11.52 3.12 -16.81
C ARG A 210 11.57 1.61 -16.69
N ALA A 211 11.95 1.09 -15.54
CA ALA A 211 11.98 -0.36 -15.30
C ALA A 211 10.56 -0.95 -15.39
N ASP A 212 9.59 -0.32 -14.72
CA ASP A 212 8.21 -0.80 -14.74
C ASP A 212 7.59 -0.63 -16.13
N ALA A 213 7.83 0.49 -16.82
CA ALA A 213 7.34 0.66 -18.18
C ALA A 213 7.84 -0.43 -19.13
N ARG A 214 9.10 -0.86 -18.99
CA ARG A 214 9.63 -2.01 -19.74
C ARG A 214 8.89 -3.29 -19.37
N ALA A 215 8.68 -3.56 -18.09
CA ALA A 215 7.91 -4.74 -17.66
C ALA A 215 6.50 -4.76 -18.26
N PHE A 216 5.77 -3.64 -18.22
CA PHE A 216 4.45 -3.52 -18.82
C PHE A 216 4.47 -3.68 -20.35
N CYS A 217 5.48 -3.17 -21.04
CA CYS A 217 5.61 -3.33 -22.49
C CYS A 217 6.02 -4.75 -22.88
N ASP A 218 7.01 -5.33 -22.22
CA ASP A 218 7.62 -6.60 -22.58
C ASP A 218 6.74 -7.80 -22.19
N VAL A 219 6.18 -7.76 -20.98
CA VAL A 219 5.37 -8.85 -20.41
C VAL A 219 3.92 -8.73 -20.83
N LEU A 220 3.30 -7.56 -20.60
CA LEU A 220 1.87 -7.34 -20.82
C LEU A 220 1.55 -6.84 -22.23
N LYS A 221 2.56 -6.73 -23.11
CA LYS A 221 2.42 -6.28 -24.49
C LYS A 221 1.76 -4.90 -24.61
N GLY A 222 1.98 -4.06 -23.60
CA GLY A 222 1.58 -2.65 -23.63
C GLY A 222 2.43 -1.84 -24.61
N GLN A 223 1.86 -0.76 -25.13
CA GLN A 223 2.57 0.21 -25.95
C GLN A 223 2.73 1.52 -25.17
N LYS A 224 3.98 1.97 -24.98
CA LYS A 224 4.24 3.32 -24.45
C LYS A 224 3.77 4.35 -25.46
N ILE A 225 2.78 5.16 -25.08
CA ILE A 225 2.17 6.18 -25.95
C ILE A 225 2.59 7.61 -25.58
N TRP A 226 3.05 7.81 -24.34
CA TRP A 226 3.38 9.13 -23.82
C TRP A 226 4.36 9.01 -22.66
N GLU A 227 5.19 10.04 -22.51
CA GLU A 227 6.16 10.20 -21.43
C GLU A 227 6.26 11.68 -21.10
N SER A 228 6.28 12.02 -19.81
CA SER A 228 6.47 13.40 -19.37
C SER A 228 7.90 13.87 -19.68
N ALA A 229 8.10 15.18 -19.83
CA ALA A 229 9.42 15.74 -20.17
C ALA A 229 10.52 15.39 -19.15
N GLY A 230 10.14 15.13 -17.89
CA GLY A 230 11.07 14.69 -16.85
C GLY A 230 11.35 13.18 -16.83
N GLY A 231 10.54 12.36 -17.50
CA GLY A 231 10.62 10.90 -17.42
C GLY A 231 9.99 10.30 -16.16
N ASN A 232 9.49 11.13 -15.25
CA ASN A 232 8.88 10.74 -13.97
C ASN A 232 7.44 10.21 -14.15
N THR A 233 6.91 10.23 -15.37
CA THR A 233 5.58 9.73 -15.67
C THR A 233 5.54 9.16 -17.09
N CYS A 234 4.92 8.01 -17.28
CA CYS A 234 4.65 7.48 -18.61
C CYS A 234 3.25 6.89 -18.70
N ALA A 235 2.68 6.87 -19.90
CA ALA A 235 1.40 6.22 -20.16
C ALA A 235 1.57 5.06 -21.14
N ILE A 236 0.90 3.95 -20.81
CA ILE A 236 0.92 2.69 -21.53
C ILE A 236 -0.49 2.35 -21.96
N LYS A 237 -0.64 2.09 -23.25
CA LYS A 237 -1.89 1.66 -23.87
C LYS A 237 -1.87 0.15 -24.11
N PHE A 238 -2.96 -0.52 -23.75
CA PHE A 238 -3.18 -1.94 -24.05
C PHE A 238 -4.14 -2.09 -25.23
N SER A 239 -4.25 -3.31 -25.75
CA SER A 239 -5.20 -3.65 -26.82
C SER A 239 -6.66 -3.51 -26.39
N ALA A 240 -6.94 -3.67 -25.09
CA ALA A 240 -8.26 -3.49 -24.49
C ALA A 240 -8.13 -2.95 -23.06
N GLY A 241 -9.16 -2.25 -22.59
CA GLY A 241 -9.25 -1.73 -21.22
C GLY A 241 -8.71 -0.31 -21.04
N PRO A 242 -8.68 0.17 -19.78
CA PRO A 242 -8.15 1.50 -19.45
C PRO A 242 -6.64 1.57 -19.68
N GLN A 243 -6.14 2.77 -19.92
CA GLN A 243 -4.72 3.01 -20.07
C GLN A 243 -4.04 3.03 -18.69
N VAL A 244 -2.77 2.66 -18.60
CA VAL A 244 -2.03 2.71 -17.34
C VAL A 244 -1.07 3.88 -17.36
N ILE A 245 -1.12 4.72 -16.33
CA ILE A 245 -0.15 5.78 -16.07
C ILE A 245 0.76 5.30 -14.96
N ILE A 246 2.05 5.23 -15.23
CA ILE A 246 3.08 4.92 -14.24
C ILE A 246 3.67 6.25 -13.74
N VAL A 247 3.63 6.48 -12.44
CA VAL A 247 4.09 7.73 -11.80
C VAL A 247 5.21 7.43 -10.81
N GLU A 248 6.29 8.20 -10.88
CA GLU A 248 7.41 8.14 -9.94
C GLU A 248 7.06 8.85 -8.63
N GLU A 249 6.19 8.28 -7.81
CA GLU A 249 5.94 8.84 -6.48
C GLU A 249 5.33 7.83 -5.50
N ILE A 250 6.00 7.60 -4.37
CA ILE A 250 5.56 6.68 -3.31
C ILE A 250 4.38 7.25 -2.50
N ALA A 251 4.15 8.57 -2.55
CA ALA A 251 3.07 9.25 -1.84
C ALA A 251 1.74 9.32 -2.63
N PHE A 252 1.76 8.93 -3.91
CA PHE A 252 0.57 8.91 -4.74
C PHE A 252 -0.25 7.65 -4.48
N THR A 253 -1.33 7.80 -3.70
CA THR A 253 -2.32 6.73 -3.46
C THR A 253 -3.52 6.80 -4.41
N CYS A 254 -3.52 7.75 -5.35
CA CYS A 254 -4.55 7.82 -6.37
C CYS A 254 -4.42 6.59 -7.28
N SER A 255 -5.47 5.79 -7.38
CA SER A 255 -5.47 4.56 -8.17
C SER A 255 -6.17 4.70 -9.53
N VAL A 256 -7.05 5.70 -9.67
CA VAL A 256 -7.97 5.83 -10.81
C VAL A 256 -8.11 7.28 -11.25
N VAL A 257 -8.09 7.51 -12.56
CA VAL A 257 -8.47 8.78 -13.20
C VAL A 257 -9.78 8.58 -13.96
N LEU A 258 -10.77 9.39 -13.62
CA LEU A 258 -12.10 9.37 -14.23
C LEU A 258 -12.26 10.54 -15.20
N SER A 259 -12.71 10.26 -16.42
CA SER A 259 -13.12 11.29 -17.35
C SER A 259 -14.53 11.76 -17.04
N VAL A 260 -14.74 13.08 -16.95
CA VAL A 260 -16.04 13.71 -16.70
C VAL A 260 -16.41 14.67 -17.82
N SER A 261 -17.70 14.77 -18.14
CA SER A 261 -18.21 15.67 -19.19
C SER A 261 -18.26 17.13 -18.76
N ASN A 262 -18.47 17.40 -17.46
CA ASN A 262 -18.44 18.74 -16.89
C ASN A 262 -17.61 18.71 -15.61
N PHE A 263 -16.36 19.19 -15.71
CA PHE A 263 -15.41 19.17 -14.62
C PHE A 263 -15.83 20.10 -13.48
N GLU A 264 -16.29 21.31 -13.78
CA GLU A 264 -16.67 22.32 -12.77
C GLU A 264 -17.80 21.80 -11.89
N LYS A 265 -18.87 21.30 -12.51
CA LYS A 265 -19.99 20.71 -11.77
C LYS A 265 -19.55 19.52 -10.92
N ALA A 266 -18.74 18.63 -11.47
CA ALA A 266 -18.27 17.46 -10.73
C ALA A 266 -17.35 17.84 -9.56
N ALA A 267 -16.53 18.89 -9.71
CA ALA A 267 -15.69 19.41 -8.65
C ALA A 267 -16.54 20.04 -7.54
N ASP A 268 -17.55 20.85 -7.88
CA ASP A 268 -18.47 21.45 -6.91
C ASP A 268 -19.27 20.38 -6.14
N ASP A 269 -19.76 19.34 -6.84
CA ASP A 269 -20.48 18.22 -6.23
C ASP A 269 -19.58 17.45 -5.23
N LEU A 270 -18.28 17.35 -5.52
CA LEU A 270 -17.30 16.70 -4.65
C LEU A 270 -16.91 17.57 -3.45
N ASP A 271 -16.72 18.87 -3.65
CA ASP A 271 -16.44 19.82 -2.58
C ASP A 271 -17.60 19.87 -1.56
N ALA A 272 -18.84 19.89 -2.05
CA ALA A 272 -20.04 19.81 -1.21
C ALA A 272 -20.12 18.52 -0.37
N GLN A 273 -19.37 17.49 -0.73
CA GLN A 273 -19.28 16.20 -0.03
C GLN A 273 -18.03 16.07 0.83
N GLY A 274 -17.22 17.12 0.94
CA GLY A 274 -15.99 17.15 1.74
C GLY A 274 -14.77 16.58 1.04
N PHE A 275 -14.78 16.41 -0.28
CA PHE A 275 -13.57 16.08 -1.03
C PHE A 275 -12.79 17.35 -1.34
N GLN A 276 -11.48 17.32 -1.06
CA GLN A 276 -10.59 18.45 -1.31
C GLN A 276 -9.61 18.14 -2.43
N ILE A 277 -9.26 19.16 -3.22
CA ILE A 277 -8.20 19.04 -4.22
C ILE A 277 -6.84 19.05 -3.51
N VAL A 278 -6.07 17.97 -3.66
CA VAL A 278 -4.77 17.79 -3.00
C VAL A 278 -3.61 17.94 -3.98
N GLY A 279 -3.86 17.87 -5.29
CA GLY A 279 -2.82 18.01 -6.29
C GLY A 279 -3.29 17.79 -7.71
N SER A 280 -2.36 17.54 -8.60
CA SER A 280 -2.65 17.20 -9.99
C SER A 280 -1.70 16.13 -10.52
N VAL A 281 -2.15 15.36 -11.50
CA VAL A 281 -1.36 14.33 -12.19
C VAL A 281 -1.36 14.62 -13.69
N ALA A 282 -0.17 14.59 -14.29
CA ALA A 282 -0.04 14.80 -15.73
C ALA A 282 -0.47 13.54 -16.50
N THR A 283 -1.34 13.72 -17.50
CA THR A 283 -1.85 12.65 -18.36
C THR A 283 -1.67 13.02 -19.84
N PRO A 284 -1.79 12.05 -20.77
CA PRO A 284 -1.75 12.34 -22.20
C PRO A 284 -2.85 13.33 -22.66
N SER A 285 -4.02 13.32 -22.01
CA SER A 285 -5.17 14.16 -22.36
C SER A 285 -5.11 15.57 -21.74
N GLY A 286 -4.27 15.76 -20.72
CA GLY A 286 -4.10 17.02 -19.99
C GLY A 286 -3.70 16.80 -18.53
N SER A 287 -3.82 17.85 -17.71
CA SER A 287 -3.66 17.72 -16.26
C SER A 287 -4.98 17.24 -15.63
N ALA A 288 -4.91 16.20 -14.80
CA ALA A 288 -6.05 15.70 -14.03
C ALA A 288 -5.92 16.14 -12.57
N SER A 289 -7.00 16.64 -11.97
CA SER A 289 -7.01 17.13 -10.59
C SER A 289 -7.27 15.98 -9.63
N VAL A 290 -6.45 15.86 -8.57
CA VAL A 290 -6.52 14.80 -7.57
C VAL A 290 -7.35 15.27 -6.38
N PHE A 291 -8.42 14.54 -6.09
CA PHE A 291 -9.30 14.76 -4.96
C PHE A 291 -9.00 13.74 -3.87
N ALA A 292 -9.08 14.17 -2.61
CA ALA A 292 -8.99 13.31 -1.45
C ALA A 292 -10.21 13.48 -0.54
N SER A 293 -10.73 12.36 -0.04
CA SER A 293 -11.70 12.34 1.05
C SER A 293 -11.03 12.42 2.42
N ASP A 294 -11.78 12.80 3.44
CA ASP A 294 -11.39 12.70 4.84
C ASP A 294 -10.96 11.28 5.27
N CYS A 295 -11.45 10.22 4.62
CA CYS A 295 -11.04 8.83 4.90
C CYS A 295 -9.72 8.42 4.24
N GLY A 296 -9.01 9.36 3.58
CA GLY A 296 -7.72 9.12 2.93
C GLY A 296 -7.79 8.49 1.54
N SER A 297 -8.99 8.19 1.02
CA SER A 297 -9.17 7.74 -0.35
C SER A 297 -8.87 8.86 -1.34
N LYS A 298 -8.18 8.54 -2.44
CA LYS A 298 -7.83 9.51 -3.50
C LYS A 298 -8.22 8.99 -4.87
N PHE A 299 -8.77 9.88 -5.69
CA PHE A 299 -9.00 9.65 -7.12
C PHE A 299 -8.76 10.95 -7.88
N ALA A 300 -8.61 10.86 -9.20
CA ALA A 300 -8.42 12.04 -10.05
C ALA A 300 -9.57 12.21 -11.05
N LEU A 301 -9.90 13.46 -11.38
CA LEU A 301 -10.83 13.80 -12.44
C LEU A 301 -10.11 14.51 -13.59
N ILE A 302 -10.51 14.19 -14.81
CA ILE A 302 -10.07 14.88 -16.02
C ILE A 302 -11.28 15.31 -16.86
N ALA A 303 -11.22 16.53 -17.38
CA ALA A 303 -12.23 17.02 -18.32
C ALA A 303 -12.09 16.27 -19.65
N ARG A 304 -13.18 15.62 -20.08
CA ARG A 304 -13.23 15.01 -21.41
C ARG A 304 -13.30 16.12 -22.46
N LYS A 305 -12.28 16.18 -23.31
CA LYS A 305 -12.28 17.06 -24.49
C LYS A 305 -13.17 16.51 -25.60
#